data_AF-A0AA96MVA0-F1
#
_entry.id   AF-A0AA96MVA0-F1
#
_cell.length_a   1.000
_cell.length_b   1.000
_cell.length_c   1.000
_cell.angle_alpha   90.00
_cell.angle_beta   90.00
_cell.angle_gamma   90.00
#
_symmetry.space_group_name_H-M   'P 1'
#
loop_
_entity.id
_entity.type
_entity.pdbx_description
1 polymer ?
#
loop_
_entity_poly.entity_id
_entity_poly.type
_entity_poly.pdbx_seq_one_letter_code
_entity_poly.pdbx_strand_id
1 'polypeptide(L)'
;MGLLFWPFMIASIVFSFIGLRLKKPLFLVNSCLLITPLSLYLAATPRFEWWGLIFPFFYLGAAFSLKRNFRWLSALLISPNILLIGWIGYALVN
;
A
#
# COMPACT_ATOMS: atom_id res chain seq x y z
N MET A 1 6.61 18.96 -3.84
CA MET A 1 5.47 18.05 -3.66
C MET A 1 5.87 16.61 -3.26
N GLY A 2 7.07 16.11 -3.57
CA GLY A 2 7.47 14.72 -3.26
C GLY A 2 7.60 14.35 -1.77
N LEU A 3 8.02 15.27 -0.91
CA LEU A 3 8.30 14.99 0.52
C LEU A 3 7.05 14.67 1.35
N LEU A 4 5.88 15.17 0.98
CA LEU A 4 4.64 14.95 1.75
C LEU A 4 4.09 13.52 1.60
N PHE A 5 4.35 12.86 0.47
CA PHE A 5 3.84 11.50 0.24
C PHE A 5 4.65 10.43 0.96
N TRP A 6 5.94 10.68 1.21
CA TRP A 6 6.83 9.73 1.87
C TRP A 6 6.39 9.29 3.27
N PRO A 7 6.01 10.21 4.18
CA PRO A 7 5.47 9.83 5.48
C PRO A 7 4.24 8.93 5.37
N PHE A 8 3.32 9.22 4.43
CA PHE A 8 2.13 8.41 4.22
C PHE A 8 2.46 7.02 3.64
N MET A 9 3.42 6.93 2.71
CA MET A 9 3.90 5.66 2.17
C MET A 9 4.53 4.79 3.26
N ILE A 10 5.47 5.34 4.01
CA ILE A 10 6.15 4.62 5.11
C ILE A 10 5.12 4.21 6.16
N ALA A 11 4.23 5.13 6.57
CA ALA A 11 3.16 4.82 7.51
C ALA A 11 2.28 3.68 6.97
N SER A 12 1.87 3.70 5.70
CA SER A 12 1.04 2.64 5.12
C SER A 12 1.69 1.26 5.24
N ILE A 13 3.00 1.16 5.01
CA ILE A 13 3.78 -0.08 5.17
C ILE A 13 3.81 -0.50 6.63
N VAL A 14 4.16 0.42 7.54
CA VAL A 14 4.23 0.13 8.98
C VAL A 14 2.88 -0.36 9.51
N PHE A 15 1.79 0.33 9.18
CA PHE A 15 0.43 -0.10 9.52
C PHE A 15 0.11 -1.49 8.95
N SER A 16 0.57 -1.81 7.73
CA SER A 16 0.32 -3.11 7.12
C SER A 16 1.01 -4.26 7.85
N PHE A 17 2.26 -4.05 8.28
CA PHE A 17 3.01 -5.02 9.09
C PHE A 17 2.38 -5.19 10.47
N ILE A 18 1.98 -4.09 11.12
CA ILE A 18 1.29 -4.13 12.41
C ILE A 18 -0.03 -4.88 12.28
N GLY A 19 -0.80 -4.62 11.21
CA GLY A 19 -2.08 -5.29 10.93
C GLY A 19 -1.93 -6.79 10.74
N LEU A 20 -0.94 -7.21 9.95
CA LEU A 20 -0.58 -8.63 9.77
C LEU A 20 -0.17 -9.29 11.09
N ARG A 21 0.71 -8.65 11.87
CA ARG A 21 1.25 -9.22 13.12
C ARG A 21 0.19 -9.33 14.21
N LEU A 22 -0.62 -8.28 14.38
CA LEU A 22 -1.70 -8.23 15.37
C LEU A 22 -2.98 -8.91 14.87
N LYS A 23 -3.02 -9.39 13.62
CA LYS A 23 -4.20 -9.96 12.96
C LYS A 23 -5.42 -9.02 13.00
N LYS A 24 -5.18 -7.71 12.98
CA LYS A 24 -6.23 -6.69 13.04
C LYS A 24 -6.43 -6.06 11.65
N PRO A 25 -7.50 -6.41 10.91
CA PRO A 25 -7.72 -5.95 9.55
C PRO A 25 -7.93 -4.44 9.45
N LEU A 26 -8.36 -3.78 10.53
CA LEU A 26 -8.50 -2.32 10.58
C LEU A 26 -7.21 -1.57 10.24
N PHE A 27 -6.05 -2.12 10.61
CA PHE A 27 -4.76 -1.51 10.26
C PHE A 27 -4.50 -1.53 8.75
N LEU A 28 -4.96 -2.57 8.04
CA LEU A 28 -4.85 -2.65 6.58
C LEU A 28 -5.83 -1.71 5.87
N VAL A 29 -7.00 -1.48 6.45
CA VAL A 29 -7.93 -0.43 5.97
C VAL A 29 -7.30 0.96 6.12
N ASN A 30 -6.63 1.22 7.24
CA ASN A 30 -5.89 2.48 7.42
C ASN A 30 -4.75 2.61 6.39
N SER A 31 -4.01 1.52 6.11
CA SER A 31 -3.01 1.51 5.03
C SER A 31 -3.61 1.84 3.66
N CYS A 32 -4.83 1.38 3.38
CA CYS A 32 -5.56 1.73 2.16
C CYS A 32 -5.81 3.24 2.06
N LEU A 33 -6.29 3.87 3.14
CA LEU A 33 -6.50 5.33 3.17
C LEU A 33 -5.19 6.10 2.98
N LEU A 34 -4.12 5.64 3.63
CA LEU A 34 -2.78 6.25 3.55
C LEU A 34 -2.16 6.17 2.15
N ILE A 35 -2.38 5.08 1.41
CA ILE A 35 -1.84 4.92 0.04
C ILE A 35 -2.69 5.62 -1.02
N THR A 36 -3.96 5.93 -0.72
CA THR A 36 -4.90 6.56 -1.66
C THR A 36 -4.38 7.86 -2.30
N PRO A 37 -3.85 8.85 -1.56
CA PRO A 37 -3.33 10.07 -2.19
C PRO A 37 -2.17 9.80 -3.16
N LEU A 38 -1.30 8.82 -2.85
CA LEU A 38 -0.23 8.41 -3.76
C LEU A 38 -0.80 7.71 -5.01
N SER A 39 -1.78 6.83 -4.81
CA SER A 39 -2.45 6.10 -5.90
C SER A 39 -3.10 7.05 -6.90
N LEU A 40 -3.78 8.10 -6.40
CA LEU A 40 -4.35 9.16 -7.24
C LEU A 40 -3.25 9.96 -7.97
N TYR A 41 -2.14 10.25 -7.27
CA TYR A 41 -1.00 10.93 -7.89
C TYR A 41 -0.37 10.10 -9.02
N LEU A 42 -0.14 8.79 -8.79
CA LEU A 42 0.37 7.87 -9.80
C LEU A 42 -0.60 7.75 -10.98
N ALA A 43 -1.91 7.76 -10.72
CA ALA A 43 -2.91 7.69 -11.77
C ALA A 43 -2.94 8.93 -12.68
N ALA A 44 -2.52 10.09 -12.16
CA ALA A 44 -2.34 11.30 -12.95
C ALA A 44 -1.05 11.28 -13.81
N THR A 45 -0.21 10.25 -13.70
CA THR A 45 1.04 10.13 -14.49
C THR A 45 0.89 9.15 -15.65
N PRO A 46 1.48 9.44 -16.83
CA PRO A 46 1.32 8.63 -18.04
C PRO A 46 1.93 7.22 -17.94
N ARG A 47 2.81 6.98 -16.95
CA ARG A 47 3.39 5.64 -16.71
C ARG A 47 2.45 4.70 -15.96
N PHE A 48 1.57 5.23 -15.12
CA PHE A 48 0.77 4.42 -14.20
C PHE A 48 -0.74 4.58 -14.38
N GLU A 49 -1.24 5.67 -14.99
CA GLU A 49 -2.65 5.88 -15.39
C GLU A 49 -3.68 5.06 -14.56
N TRP A 50 -4.39 4.14 -15.19
CA TRP A 50 -5.40 3.29 -14.55
C TRP A 50 -4.81 2.29 -13.54
N TRP A 51 -3.57 1.86 -13.74
CA TRP A 51 -2.86 0.95 -12.83
C TRP A 51 -2.55 1.59 -11.47
N GLY A 52 -2.38 2.92 -11.41
CA GLY A 52 -2.18 3.65 -10.17
C GLY A 52 -3.33 3.45 -9.18
N LEU A 53 -4.56 3.28 -9.67
CA LEU A 53 -5.77 3.13 -8.85
C LEU A 53 -5.90 1.77 -8.19
N ILE A 54 -5.14 0.75 -8.60
CA ILE A 54 -5.29 -0.61 -8.06
C ILE A 54 -4.62 -0.80 -6.68
N PHE A 55 -3.62 0.02 -6.36
CA PHE A 55 -2.81 -0.12 -5.15
C PHE A 55 -3.59 -0.04 -3.81
N PRO A 56 -4.58 0.85 -3.63
CA PRO A 56 -5.43 0.85 -2.44
C PRO A 56 -6.23 -0.46 -2.31
N PHE A 57 -6.72 -1.00 -3.43
CA PHE A 57 -7.50 -2.24 -3.43
C PHE A 57 -6.68 -3.46 -3.00
N PHE A 58 -5.36 -3.46 -3.21
CA PHE A 58 -4.49 -4.50 -2.66
C PHE A 58 -4.50 -4.53 -1.13
N TYR A 59 -4.46 -3.36 -0.47
CA TYR A 59 -4.60 -3.31 1.00
C TYR A 59 -6.00 -3.71 1.47
N LEU A 60 -7.04 -3.32 0.72
CA LEU A 60 -8.42 -3.67 1.04
C LEU A 60 -8.67 -5.19 0.88
N GLY A 61 -8.15 -5.79 -0.18
CA GLY A 61 -8.14 -7.23 -0.41
C GLY A 61 -7.35 -7.97 0.67
N ALA A 62 -6.20 -7.44 1.09
CA ALA A 62 -5.42 -7.98 2.19
C ALA A 62 -6.21 -7.94 3.51
N ALA A 63 -6.95 -6.86 3.78
CA ALA A 63 -7.80 -6.75 4.96
C ALA A 63 -8.90 -7.83 4.97
N PHE A 64 -9.53 -8.07 3.82
CA PHE A 64 -10.55 -9.09 3.65
C PHE A 64 -9.99 -10.52 3.81
N SER A 65 -8.84 -10.78 3.20
CA SER A 65 -8.11 -12.05 3.34
C SER A 65 -7.71 -12.32 4.79
N LEU A 66 -7.27 -11.29 5.51
CA LEU A 66 -6.88 -11.39 6.91
C LEU A 66 -8.09 -11.67 7.81
N LYS A 67 -9.24 -11.06 7.52
CA LYS A 67 -10.52 -11.35 8.21
C LYS A 67 -10.94 -12.81 8.05
N ARG A 68 -10.62 -13.44 6.91
CA ARG A 68 -10.84 -14.86 6.65
C ARG A 68 -9.70 -15.77 7.15
N ASN A 69 -8.74 -15.24 7.92
CA ASN A 69 -7.59 -15.93 8.50
C ASN A 69 -6.55 -16.45 7.48
N PHE A 70 -6.66 -16.06 6.20
CA PHE A 70 -5.67 -16.38 5.15
C PHE A 70 -4.52 -15.37 5.19
N ARG A 71 -3.59 -15.59 6.14
CA ARG A 71 -2.45 -14.67 6.36
C ARG A 71 -1.48 -14.62 5.19
N TRP A 72 -1.19 -15.77 4.58
CA TRP A 72 -0.28 -15.85 3.44
C TRP A 72 -0.78 -15.02 2.25
N LEU A 73 -2.08 -15.16 1.92
CA LEU A 73 -2.71 -14.36 0.87
C LEU A 73 -2.74 -12.86 1.21
N SER A 74 -2.91 -12.52 2.49
CA SER A 74 -2.83 -11.11 2.94
C SER A 74 -1.43 -10.53 2.72
N ALA A 75 -0.39 -11.29 3.07
CA ALA A 75 1.01 -10.89 2.87
C ALA A 75 1.34 -10.77 1.37
N LEU A 76 0.85 -11.71 0.55
CA LEU A 76 1.01 -11.68 -0.90
C LEU A 76 0.36 -10.43 -1.50
N LEU A 77 -0.85 -10.07 -1.07
CA LEU A 77 -1.56 -8.88 -1.53
C LEU A 77 -0.90 -7.57 -1.08
N ILE A 78 -0.18 -7.54 0.05
CA ILE A 78 0.55 -6.35 0.50
C ILE A 78 1.86 -6.15 -0.29
N SER A 79 2.45 -7.23 -0.81
CA SER A 79 3.76 -7.20 -1.46
C SER A 79 3.91 -6.23 -2.66
N PRO A 80 2.91 -6.06 -3.56
CA PRO A 80 3.04 -5.12 -4.68
C PRO A 80 3.19 -3.67 -4.20
N ASN A 81 2.50 -3.30 -3.13
CA ASN A 81 2.60 -1.95 -2.55
C ASN A 81 3.97 -1.71 -1.94
N ILE A 82 4.56 -2.71 -1.27
CA ILE A 82 5.93 -2.62 -0.72
C ILE A 82 6.95 -2.48 -1.84
N LEU A 83 6.84 -3.30 -2.90
CA LEU A 83 7.74 -3.25 -4.06
C LEU A 83 7.65 -1.91 -4.79
N LEU A 84 6.43 -1.39 -4.98
CA LEU A 84 6.21 -0.08 -5.58
C LEU A 84 6.91 1.03 -4.78
N ILE A 85 6.72 1.07 -3.46
CA ILE A 85 7.33 2.08 -2.61
C ILE A 85 8.86 1.96 -2.60
N GLY A 86 9.38 0.73 -2.56
CA GLY A 86 10.82 0.46 -2.68
C GLY A 86 11.39 0.94 -4.02
N TRP A 87 10.68 0.68 -5.12
CA TRP A 87 11.07 1.15 -6.45
C TRP A 87 11.02 2.67 -6.58
N ILE A 88 9.98 3.33 -6.05
CA ILE A 88 9.89 4.80 -5.99
C ILE A 88 11.08 5.36 -5.19
N GLY A 89 11.43 4.73 -4.08
CA GLY A 89 12.59 5.10 -3.27
C GLY A 89 13.90 5.01 -4.03
N TYR A 90 14.12 3.90 -4.74
CA TYR A 90 15.30 3.71 -5.59
C TYR A 90 15.38 4.74 -6.72
N ALA A 91 14.27 4.96 -7.43
CA ALA A 91 14.18 5.90 -8.55
C ALA A 91 14.31 7.38 -8.15
N LEU A 92 14.23 7.69 -6.85
CA LEU A 92 14.44 9.04 -6.31
C LEU A 92 15.91 9.29 -5.95
N VAL A 93 16.64 8.24 -5.60
CA VAL A 93 18.06 8.30 -5.22
C VAL A 93 18.96 8.25 -6.46
N ASN A 94 18.53 7.58 -7.52
CA ASN A 94 19.29 7.33 -8.74
C ASN A 94 18.72 8.14 -9.92
#